data_AF-A0A9E5QIQ5-F1
#
_entry.id   AF-A0A9E5QIQ5-F1
#
_cell.length_a   1.000
_cell.length_b   1.000
_cell.length_c   1.000
_cell.angle_alpha   90.00
_cell.angle_beta   90.00
_cell.angle_gamma   90.00
#
_symmetry.space_group_name_H-M   'P 1'
#
loop_
_entity.id
_entity.type
_entity.pdbx_description
1 polymer ?
#
loop_
_entity_poly.entity_id
_entity_poly.type
_entity_poly.pdbx_seq_one_letter_code
_entity_poly.pdbx_strand_id
1 'polypeptide(L)'
;MVLPHRLAAAALALLAFTGCAAVDTGPADGGDLAALESAFWYCDYVATTHGVLAAPMAACQYATSELKARKFGGSHRALVAWWEENKAAEHGRMSALGFGPR
;
A
#
# COMPACT_ATOMS: atom_id res chain seq x y z
N MET A 1 -67.46 3.54 23.84
CA MET A 1 -66.32 2.61 23.96
C MET A 1 -66.62 1.42 23.05
N VAL A 2 -65.94 1.08 21.97
CA VAL A 2 -64.65 1.44 21.36
C VAL A 2 -64.85 1.28 19.84
N LEU A 3 -64.30 2.19 19.03
CA LEU A 3 -64.30 2.10 17.57
C LEU A 3 -62.92 1.58 17.11
N PRO A 4 -62.82 0.48 16.34
CA PRO A 4 -61.54 0.03 15.80
C PRO A 4 -61.24 0.80 14.50
N HIS A 5 -60.14 1.55 14.49
CA HIS A 5 -59.62 2.18 13.29
C HIS A 5 -58.35 1.48 12.82
N ARG A 6 -58.42 1.12 11.54
CA ARG A 6 -57.37 0.56 10.70
C ARG A 6 -56.17 1.50 10.64
N LEU A 7 -55.02 0.94 10.26
CA LEU A 7 -53.91 1.49 9.44
C LEU A 7 -52.67 0.65 9.81
N ALA A 8 -52.39 -0.47 9.12
CA ALA A 8 -51.61 -0.51 7.89
C ALA A 8 -50.29 0.29 8.01
N ALA A 9 -49.33 -0.21 8.79
CA ALA A 9 -47.94 0.18 8.66
C ALA A 9 -47.22 -0.88 7.81
N ALA A 10 -46.99 -0.51 6.56
CA ALA A 10 -46.31 -1.32 5.56
C ALA A 10 -44.91 -1.71 6.02
N ALA A 11 -44.57 -2.97 5.73
CA ALA A 11 -43.29 -3.58 6.01
C ALA A 11 -42.12 -2.75 5.44
N LEU A 12 -41.17 -2.39 6.30
CA LEU A 12 -39.84 -1.94 5.92
C LEU A 12 -39.14 -3.11 5.21
N ALA A 13 -39.24 -3.13 3.88
CA ALA A 13 -38.58 -4.10 3.04
C ALA A 13 -37.11 -3.71 2.84
N LEU A 14 -36.24 -4.55 3.42
CA LEU A 14 -34.97 -5.01 2.86
C LEU A 14 -33.92 -3.95 2.51
N LEU A 15 -32.97 -3.84 3.44
CA LEU A 15 -31.59 -3.41 3.24
C LEU A 15 -30.98 -4.12 2.02
N ALA A 16 -30.99 -3.47 0.86
CA ALA A 16 -30.11 -3.82 -0.25
C ALA A 16 -28.73 -3.21 0.03
N PHE A 17 -27.93 -3.89 0.86
CA PHE A 17 -26.47 -3.70 0.86
C PHE A 17 -25.96 -4.27 -0.46
N THR A 18 -26.00 -3.44 -1.50
CA THR A 18 -25.28 -3.68 -2.76
C THR A 18 -23.82 -3.92 -2.41
N GLY A 19 -23.32 -5.09 -2.82
CA GLY A 19 -22.18 -5.76 -2.24
C GLY A 19 -20.89 -4.92 -2.19
N CYS A 20 -20.13 -5.13 -1.11
CA CYS A 20 -18.70 -4.95 -1.14
C CYS A 20 -18.16 -5.86 -2.25
N ALA A 21 -17.68 -5.28 -3.35
CA ALA A 21 -16.74 -5.98 -4.20
C ALA A 21 -15.49 -6.23 -3.35
N ALA A 22 -15.33 -7.44 -2.84
CA ALA A 22 -14.03 -7.91 -2.41
C ALA A 22 -13.17 -7.91 -3.67
N VAL A 23 -12.23 -6.97 -3.76
CA VAL A 23 -11.17 -7.04 -4.74
C VAL A 23 -10.43 -8.34 -4.46
N ASP A 24 -10.55 -9.30 -5.37
CA ASP A 24 -9.80 -10.55 -5.33
C ASP A 24 -8.34 -10.20 -5.64
N THR A 25 -7.59 -9.78 -4.62
CA THR A 25 -6.14 -9.77 -4.67
C THR A 25 -5.69 -11.22 -4.62
N GLY A 26 -5.70 -11.88 -5.77
CA GLY A 26 -5.05 -13.18 -5.94
C GLY A 26 -3.60 -13.12 -5.46
N PRO A 27 -2.99 -14.28 -5.12
CA PRO A 27 -1.67 -14.33 -4.53
C PRO A 27 -0.68 -13.63 -5.45
N ALA A 28 -0.19 -12.50 -4.99
CA ALA A 28 0.74 -11.70 -5.74
C ALA A 28 2.07 -12.46 -5.81
N ASP A 29 2.42 -12.90 -7.02
CA ASP A 29 3.56 -13.76 -7.30
C ASP A 29 4.88 -13.16 -6.79
N GLY A 30 5.87 -14.03 -6.51
CA GLY A 30 7.20 -13.61 -6.04
C GLY A 30 7.94 -12.64 -6.98
N GLY A 31 7.59 -12.64 -8.28
CA GLY A 31 8.12 -11.66 -9.25
C GLY A 31 7.64 -10.22 -8.99
N ASP A 32 6.44 -10.06 -8.43
CA ASP A 32 5.86 -8.76 -8.12
C ASP A 32 6.47 -8.17 -6.83
N LEU A 33 6.84 -9.02 -5.86
CA LEU A 33 7.49 -8.55 -4.63
C LEU A 33 8.89 -7.97 -4.89
N ALA A 34 9.67 -8.60 -5.78
CA ALA A 34 10.99 -8.09 -6.15
C ALA A 34 10.92 -6.75 -6.90
N ALA A 35 9.87 -6.54 -7.70
CA ALA A 35 9.61 -5.26 -8.36
C ALA A 35 9.27 -4.16 -7.35
N LEU A 36 8.40 -4.46 -6.38
CA LEU A 36 8.06 -3.53 -5.29
C LEU A 36 9.29 -3.15 -4.46
N GLU A 37 10.15 -4.12 -4.14
CA GLU A 37 11.39 -3.88 -3.40
C GLU A 37 12.37 -3.01 -4.20
N SER A 38 12.53 -3.29 -5.50
CA SER A 38 13.36 -2.48 -6.38
C SER A 38 12.86 -1.04 -6.47
N ALA A 39 11.54 -0.85 -6.60
CA ALA A 39 10.90 0.47 -6.63
C ALA A 39 11.04 1.21 -5.29
N PHE A 40 10.87 0.50 -4.17
CA PHE A 40 11.10 1.06 -2.84
C PHE A 40 12.53 1.59 -2.70
N TRP A 41 13.53 0.80 -3.07
CA TRP A 41 14.93 1.22 -2.95
C TRP A 41 15.25 2.40 -3.86
N TYR A 42 14.69 2.45 -5.08
CA TYR A 42 14.85 3.61 -5.97
C TYR A 42 14.29 4.88 -5.33
N CYS A 43 13.07 4.78 -4.79
CA CYS A 43 12.41 5.90 -4.13
C CYS A 43 13.16 6.40 -2.90
N ASP A 44 13.62 5.49 -2.03
CA ASP A 44 14.40 5.85 -0.85
C ASP A 44 15.74 6.50 -1.22
N TYR A 45 16.42 5.94 -2.22
CA TYR A 45 17.67 6.49 -2.72
C TYR A 45 17.47 7.91 -3.25
N VAL A 46 16.55 8.10 -4.22
CA VAL A 46 16.32 9.40 -4.85
C VAL A 46 15.84 10.44 -3.85
N ALA A 47 14.93 10.08 -2.95
CA ALA A 47 14.48 11.01 -1.91
C ALA A 47 15.61 11.41 -0.95
N THR A 48 16.51 10.48 -0.60
CA THR A 48 17.64 10.72 0.30
C THR A 48 18.73 11.55 -0.37
N THR A 49 19.07 11.28 -1.63
CA THR A 49 20.24 11.88 -2.30
C THR A 49 19.91 13.11 -3.12
N HIS A 50 18.73 13.15 -3.75
CA HIS A 50 18.29 14.21 -4.68
C HIS A 50 17.12 15.04 -4.12
N GLY A 51 16.59 14.66 -2.95
CA GLY A 51 15.49 15.32 -2.27
C GLY A 51 14.12 14.71 -2.59
N VAL A 52 13.18 14.86 -1.65
CA VAL A 52 11.86 14.20 -1.71
C VAL A 52 11.05 14.56 -2.96
N LEU A 53 11.22 15.77 -3.51
CA LEU A 53 10.51 16.22 -4.71
C LEU A 53 11.10 15.67 -6.02
N ALA A 54 12.28 15.03 -5.98
CA ALA A 54 12.89 14.39 -7.13
C ALA A 54 12.32 12.98 -7.39
N ALA A 55 11.62 12.40 -6.41
CA ALA A 55 11.01 11.08 -6.52
C ALA A 55 9.54 11.19 -6.97
N PRO A 56 9.04 10.27 -7.82
CA PRO A 56 7.62 10.24 -8.22
C PRO A 56 6.74 9.82 -7.03
N MET A 57 6.27 10.80 -6.25
CA MET A 57 5.66 10.58 -4.94
C MET A 57 4.54 9.52 -4.92
N ALA A 58 3.62 9.54 -5.87
CA ALA A 58 2.51 8.59 -5.93
C ALA A 58 3.00 7.14 -6.14
N ALA A 59 3.96 6.93 -7.04
CA ALA A 59 4.54 5.61 -7.27
C ALA A 59 5.33 5.12 -6.06
N CYS A 60 6.07 6.01 -5.39
CA CYS A 60 6.83 5.69 -4.19
C CYS A 60 5.94 5.34 -2.99
N GLN A 61 4.83 6.05 -2.84
CA GLN A 61 3.82 5.73 -1.82
C GLN A 61 3.18 4.37 -2.06
N TYR A 62 2.83 4.07 -3.33
CA TYR A 62 2.31 2.77 -3.71
C TYR A 62 3.31 1.64 -3.41
N ALA A 63 4.55 1.75 -3.91
CA ALA A 63 5.58 0.73 -3.71
C ALA A 63 5.86 0.48 -2.22
N THR A 64 5.96 1.55 -1.42
CA THR A 64 6.17 1.43 0.03
C THR A 64 4.99 0.76 0.73
N SER A 65 3.76 1.12 0.35
CA SER A 65 2.56 0.58 0.98
C SER A 65 2.36 -0.91 0.67
N GLU A 66 2.51 -1.29 -0.60
CA GLU A 66 2.39 -2.68 -1.04
C GLU A 66 3.53 -3.56 -0.53
N LEU A 67 4.77 -3.06 -0.55
CA LEU A 67 5.91 -3.79 0.02
C LEU A 67 5.70 -4.03 1.52
N LYS A 68 5.23 -3.01 2.25
CA LYS A 68 4.88 -3.12 3.67
C LYS A 68 3.80 -4.17 3.91
N ALA A 69 2.71 -4.12 3.14
CA ALA A 69 1.61 -5.06 3.28
C ALA A 69 2.06 -6.51 3.03
N ARG A 70 2.82 -6.73 1.95
CA ARG A 70 3.15 -8.07 1.46
C ARG A 70 4.38 -8.70 2.12
N LYS A 71 5.49 -7.96 2.26
CA LYS A 71 6.74 -8.48 2.83
C LYS A 71 6.73 -8.50 4.36
N PHE A 72 6.04 -7.52 4.97
CA PHE A 72 6.11 -7.26 6.40
C PHE A 72 4.77 -7.43 7.12
N GLY A 73 3.74 -7.96 6.46
CA GLY A 73 2.42 -8.15 7.05
C GLY A 73 1.80 -6.82 7.53
N GLY A 74 2.12 -5.71 6.86
CA GLY A 74 1.69 -4.36 7.26
C GLY A 74 2.51 -3.71 8.36
N SER A 75 3.48 -4.41 8.97
CA SER A 75 4.28 -3.90 10.09
C SER A 75 5.26 -2.82 9.64
N HIS A 76 4.97 -1.57 10.01
CA HIS A 76 5.90 -0.47 9.76
C HIS A 76 7.23 -0.63 10.52
N ARG A 77 7.18 -1.16 11.76
CA ARG A 77 8.38 -1.41 12.55
C ARG A 77 9.32 -2.40 11.86
N ALA A 78 8.77 -3.49 11.31
CA ALA A 78 9.56 -4.49 10.61
C ALA A 78 10.16 -3.93 9.31
N LEU A 79 9.40 -3.12 8.57
CA LEU A 79 9.92 -2.42 7.40
C LEU A 79 11.09 -1.49 7.75
N VAL A 80 10.97 -0.69 8.82
CA VAL A 80 12.03 0.25 9.23
C VAL A 80 13.28 -0.50 9.70
N ALA A 81 13.14 -1.54 10.52
CA ALA A 81 14.30 -2.33 10.97
C ALA A 81 15.05 -2.94 9.77
N TRP A 82 14.32 -3.56 8.85
CA TRP A 82 14.91 -4.07 7.61
C TRP A 82 15.55 -2.96 6.77
N TRP A 83 14.91 -1.80 6.64
CA TRP A 83 15.48 -0.67 5.90
C TRP A 83 16.80 -0.21 6.52
N GLU A 84 16.87 -0.01 7.84
CA GLU A 84 18.09 0.41 8.55
C GLU A 84 19.25 -0.58 8.32
N GLU A 85 18.96 -1.88 8.38
CA GLU A 85 19.95 -2.95 8.16
C GLU A 85 20.50 -2.98 6.72
N ASN A 86 19.67 -2.62 5.72
CA ASN A 86 19.98 -2.83 4.31
C ASN A 86 20.35 -1.54 3.56
N LYS A 87 20.00 -0.36 4.10
CA LYS A 87 20.11 0.93 3.41
C LYS A 87 21.50 1.18 2.83
N ALA A 88 22.54 0.94 3.61
CA ALA A 88 23.92 1.20 3.17
C ALA A 88 24.31 0.36 1.95
N ALA A 89 23.97 -0.93 1.96
CA ALA A 89 24.27 -1.84 0.85
C ALA A 89 23.48 -1.47 -0.41
N GLU A 90 22.18 -1.20 -0.26
CA GLU A 90 21.31 -0.87 -1.41
C GLU A 90 21.61 0.51 -1.99
N HIS A 91 21.94 1.51 -1.17
CA HIS A 91 22.40 2.81 -1.65
C HIS A 91 23.75 2.70 -2.36
N GLY A 92 24.65 1.84 -1.86
CA GLY A 92 25.89 1.51 -2.54
C GLY A 92 25.64 0.91 -3.93
N ARG A 93 24.71 -0.04 -4.03
CA ARG A 93 24.31 -0.66 -5.30
C ARG A 93 23.71 0.35 -6.28
N MET A 94 22.80 1.22 -5.80
CA MET A 94 22.19 2.29 -6.60
C MET A 94 23.23 3.26 -7.16
N SER A 95 24.17 3.69 -6.31
CA SER A 95 25.28 4.55 -6.71
C SER A 95 26.11 3.90 -7.82
N ALA A 96 26.44 2.61 -7.68
CA ALA A 96 27.19 1.85 -8.68
C ALA A 96 26.43 1.68 -10.01
N LEU A 97 25.09 1.69 -9.99
CA LEU A 97 24.24 1.68 -11.19
C LEU A 97 24.12 3.06 -11.86
N GLY A 98 24.79 4.09 -11.33
CA GLY A 98 24.81 5.43 -11.91
C GLY A 98 23.73 6.38 -11.40
N PHE A 99 23.02 6.03 -10.31
CA PHE A 99 22.04 6.93 -9.69
C PHE A 99 22.68 7.99 -8.78
N GLY A 100 24.01 7.96 -8.61
CA GLY A 100 24.83 8.87 -7.80
C GLY A 100 24.42 10.35 -7.80
N PRO A 101 24.78 11.12 -6.74
CA PRO A 101 24.61 12.57 -6.76
C PRO A 101 25.28 13.17 -8.01
N ARG A 102 24.57 14.06 -8.70
CA ARG A 102 25.08 14.80 -9.86
C ARG A 102 26.01 15.92 -9.44
#